data_AF-N6UME5-F1
#
_entry.id   AF-N6UME5-F1
#
_cell.length_a   1.000
_cell.length_b   1.000
_cell.length_c   1.000
_cell.angle_alpha   90.00
_cell.angle_beta   90.00
_cell.angle_gamma   90.00
#
_symmetry.space_group_name_H-M   'P 1'
#
loop_
_entity.id
_entity.type
_entity.pdbx_description
1 polymer ?
#
loop_
_entity_poly.entity_id
_entity_poly.type
_entity_poly.pdbx_seq_one_letter_code
_entity_poly.pdbx_strand_id
1 'polypeptide(L)'
;HVEYGLGYDCPVLDNLHQLAECVAGGTLSAAKLLVSRKCKTAINWFGGWHHARREYAFENSNKILTLSFHKHEVGFFSNSGNLDEAGIGKGKNYSLNVPYQGGISDETFTKLCSQVLPK
;
A
#
# COMPACT_ATOMS: atom_id res chain seq x y z
N HIS A 1 17.91 -2.92 -16.66
CA HIS A 1 16.71 -2.04 -16.53
C HIS A 1 15.44 -2.85 -16.34
N VAL A 2 15.09 -3.75 -17.27
CA VAL A 2 13.92 -4.64 -17.14
C VAL A 2 13.98 -5.56 -15.91
N GLU A 3 15.17 -6.04 -15.56
CA GLU A 3 15.42 -6.89 -14.38
C GLU A 3 14.98 -6.24 -13.04
N TYR A 4 14.95 -4.91 -12.98
CA TYR A 4 14.54 -4.13 -11.80
C TYR A 4 13.10 -3.61 -11.91
N GLY A 5 12.33 -4.06 -12.90
CA GLY A 5 10.97 -3.60 -13.16
C GLY A 5 10.88 -2.24 -13.86
N LEU A 6 11.98 -1.69 -14.37
CA LEU A 6 11.98 -0.43 -15.11
C LEU A 6 11.75 -0.67 -16.61
N GLY A 7 10.84 0.10 -17.21
CA GLY A 7 10.44 -0.01 -18.62
C GLY A 7 9.03 0.51 -18.87
N TYR A 8 8.07 -0.40 -19.06
CA TYR A 8 6.71 -0.10 -19.51
C TYR A 8 5.92 0.81 -18.55
N ASP A 9 5.41 0.28 -17.44
CA ASP A 9 4.65 1.06 -16.47
C ASP A 9 5.53 1.93 -15.57
N CYS A 10 6.83 1.61 -15.48
CA CYS A 10 7.83 2.34 -14.71
C CYS A 10 8.95 2.84 -15.63
N PRO A 11 8.72 3.90 -16.41
CA PRO A 11 9.69 4.39 -17.40
C PRO A 11 10.98 4.88 -16.74
N VAL A 12 12.09 4.72 -17.47
CA VAL A 12 13.38 5.30 -17.08
C VAL A 12 13.34 6.79 -17.39
N LEU A 13 13.54 7.61 -16.36
CA LEU A 13 13.62 9.06 -16.45
C LEU A 13 15.01 9.53 -16.00
N ASP A 14 15.53 10.59 -16.64
CA ASP A 14 16.85 11.14 -16.31
C ASP A 14 16.99 11.58 -14.84
N ASN A 15 15.88 11.98 -14.22
CA ASN A 15 15.80 12.43 -12.83
C ASN A 15 15.07 11.45 -11.90
N LEU A 16 14.96 10.17 -12.29
CA LEU A 16 14.20 9.16 -11.55
C LEU A 16 14.68 9.03 -10.09
N HIS A 17 15.98 9.11 -9.86
CA HIS A 17 16.55 9.05 -8.51
C HIS A 17 16.09 10.22 -7.64
N GLN A 18 16.19 11.45 -8.16
CA GLN A 18 15.77 12.66 -7.44
C GLN A 18 14.27 12.64 -7.16
N LEU A 19 13.47 12.11 -8.10
CA LEU A 19 12.03 11.93 -7.90
C LEU A 19 11.76 10.96 -6.75
N ALA A 20 12.38 9.79 -6.76
CA ALA A 20 12.24 8.80 -5.69
C ALA A 20 12.69 9.34 -4.32
N GLU A 21 13.81 10.08 -4.29
CA GLU A 21 14.32 10.73 -3.09
C GLU A 21 13.34 11.77 -2.54
N CYS A 22 12.78 12.62 -3.39
CA CYS A 22 11.78 13.61 -2.98
C CYS A 22 10.53 12.94 -2.39
N VAL A 23 10.00 11.92 -3.06
CA VAL A 23 8.79 11.20 -2.63
C VAL A 23 9.00 10.48 -1.29
N ALA A 24 10.12 9.77 -1.16
CA ALA A 24 10.49 9.08 0.08
C ALA A 24 10.80 10.08 1.21
N GLY A 25 11.55 11.13 0.91
CA GLY A 25 11.94 12.18 1.85
C GLY A 25 10.73 12.95 2.40
N GLY A 26 9.72 13.23 1.57
CA GLY A 26 8.45 13.82 2.01
C GLY A 26 7.72 12.95 3.01
N THR A 27 7.64 11.64 2.74
CA THR A 27 6.99 10.66 3.65
C THR A 27 7.77 10.50 4.96
N LEU A 28 9.10 10.44 4.90
CA LEU A 28 9.97 10.38 6.09
C LEU A 28 9.84 11.65 6.94
N SER A 29 9.75 12.82 6.31
CA SER A 29 9.55 14.09 7.00
C SER A 29 8.20 14.14 7.70
N ALA A 30 7.13 13.69 7.04
CA ALA A 30 5.81 13.55 7.64
C ALA A 30 5.84 12.60 8.85
N ALA A 31 6.49 11.44 8.74
CA ALA A 31 6.65 10.51 9.85
C ALA A 31 7.42 11.13 11.04
N LYS A 32 8.49 11.90 10.78
CA LYS A 32 9.23 12.62 11.83
C LYS A 32 8.36 13.64 12.55
N LEU A 33 7.47 14.36 11.85
CA LEU A 33 6.54 15.30 12.49
C LEU A 33 5.57 14.60 13.45
N LEU A 34 5.07 13.42 13.06
CA LEU A 34 4.19 12.60 13.91
C LEU A 34 4.94 12.06 15.14
N VAL A 35 6.12 11.46 14.94
CA VAL A 35 6.95 10.89 16.03
C VAL A 35 7.39 11.97 17.02
N SER A 36 7.74 13.15 16.53
CA SER A 36 8.10 14.31 17.36
C SER A 36 6.89 15.03 17.97
N ARG A 37 5.66 14.53 17.75
CA ARG A 37 4.40 15.08 18.26
C ARG A 37 4.15 16.54 17.86
N LYS A 38 4.75 16.99 16.76
CA LYS A 38 4.58 18.36 16.22
C LYS A 38 3.23 18.53 15.51
N CYS A 39 2.67 17.44 15.01
CA CYS A 39 1.31 17.41 14.47
C CYS A 39 0.63 16.09 14.81
N LYS A 40 -0.71 16.07 14.71
CA LYS A 40 -1.52 14.85 14.80
C LYS A 40 -1.75 14.20 13.43
N THR A 41 -1.69 15.01 12.37
CA THR A 41 -1.89 14.59 10.99
C THR A 41 -0.83 15.27 10.12
N ALA A 42 -0.19 14.50 9.25
CA ALA A 42 0.74 14.99 8.24
C ALA A 42 0.32 14.43 6.88
N ILE A 43 0.35 15.25 5.84
CA ILE A 43 -0.13 14.89 4.51
C ILE A 43 1.04 15.01 3.52
N ASN A 44 1.27 13.96 2.74
CA ASN A 44 2.17 13.97 1.59
C ASN A 44 1.42 13.41 0.38
N TRP A 45 0.83 14.28 -0.44
CA TRP A 45 0.06 13.88 -1.64
C TRP A 45 0.93 13.22 -2.71
N PHE A 46 2.24 13.48 -2.73
CA PHE A 46 3.17 12.87 -3.67
C PHE A 46 3.65 11.48 -3.23
N GLY A 47 3.31 11.05 -2.00
CA GLY A 47 3.65 9.74 -1.44
C GLY A 47 2.72 8.61 -1.92
N GLY A 48 2.73 7.50 -1.17
CA GLY A 48 1.77 6.41 -1.36
C GLY A 48 2.07 5.43 -2.51
N TRP A 49 3.29 5.43 -3.06
CA TRP A 49 3.70 4.53 -4.13
C TRP A 49 3.87 3.09 -3.62
N HIS A 50 2.76 2.36 -3.52
CA HIS A 50 2.66 1.09 -2.78
C HIS A 50 2.99 -0.17 -3.61
N HIS A 51 3.12 -0.06 -4.93
CA HIS A 51 3.43 -1.21 -5.80
C HIS A 51 4.93 -1.55 -5.87
N ALA A 52 5.80 -0.78 -5.22
CA ALA A 52 7.21 -1.11 -5.01
C ALA A 52 7.40 -2.20 -3.92
N ARG A 53 6.67 -3.32 -4.05
CA ARG A 53 6.71 -4.52 -3.18
C ARG A 53 6.35 -4.30 -1.70
N ARG A 54 5.29 -3.54 -1.41
CA ARG A 54 4.79 -3.34 -0.01
C ARG A 54 4.52 -4.65 0.73
N GLU A 55 3.82 -5.60 0.12
CA GLU A 55 3.37 -6.83 0.80
C GLU A 55 4.57 -7.65 1.30
N TYR A 56 5.60 -7.80 0.47
CA TYR A 56 6.85 -8.47 0.83
C TYR A 56 7.64 -7.76 1.95
N ALA A 57 7.44 -6.46 2.16
CA ALA A 57 8.19 -5.74 3.19
C ALA A 57 7.79 -6.17 4.62
N PHE A 58 6.55 -6.61 4.81
CA PHE A 58 5.99 -6.90 6.14
C PHE A 58 5.31 -8.26 6.27
N GLU A 59 5.22 -9.07 5.20
CA GLU A 59 4.52 -10.36 5.19
C GLU A 59 4.94 -11.33 6.31
N ASN A 60 6.18 -11.24 6.80
CA ASN A 60 6.70 -12.09 7.88
C ASN A 60 6.80 -11.38 9.25
N SER A 61 6.19 -10.21 9.41
CA SER A 61 6.27 -9.39 10.62
C SER A 61 4.92 -9.30 11.33
N ASN A 62 4.91 -9.56 12.64
CA ASN A 62 3.74 -9.29 13.51
C ASN A 62 3.76 -7.88 14.13
N LYS A 63 4.64 -6.98 13.66
CA LYS A 63 4.76 -5.62 14.18
C LYS A 63 3.91 -4.62 13.40
N ILE A 64 3.53 -4.96 12.17
CA ILE A 64 2.82 -4.07 11.25
C ILE A 64 1.67 -4.88 10.66
N LEU A 65 0.45 -4.41 10.88
CA LEU A 65 -0.75 -4.92 10.21
C LEU A 65 -0.91 -4.15 8.90
N THR A 66 -1.03 -4.86 7.77
CA THR A 66 -1.39 -4.28 6.48
C THR A 66 -2.82 -4.63 6.13
N LEU A 67 -3.69 -3.64 5.98
CA LEU A 67 -5.04 -3.82 5.39
C LEU A 67 -5.05 -3.23 3.98
N SER A 68 -5.72 -3.92 3.05
CA SER A 68 -5.89 -3.49 1.65
C SER A 68 -7.31 -3.78 1.17
N PHE A 69 -8.04 -2.74 0.75
CA PHE A 69 -9.26 -2.89 -0.04
C PHE A 69 -8.89 -2.65 -1.49
N HIS A 70 -9.19 -3.59 -2.39
CA HIS A 70 -8.81 -3.46 -3.78
C HIS A 70 -9.74 -4.24 -4.71
N LYS A 71 -9.81 -3.77 -5.96
CA LYS A 71 -10.50 -4.49 -7.01
C LYS A 71 -9.74 -5.80 -7.30
N HIS A 72 -10.45 -6.92 -7.39
CA HIS A 72 -9.87 -8.22 -7.69
C HIS A 72 -10.74 -8.96 -8.72
N GLU A 73 -10.28 -8.98 -9.96
CA GLU A 73 -10.96 -9.61 -11.11
C GLU A 73 -9.91 -10.16 -12.08
N VAL A 74 -10.30 -11.15 -12.89
CA VAL A 74 -9.44 -11.69 -13.94
C VAL A 74 -8.99 -10.57 -14.88
N GLY A 75 -7.67 -10.40 -15.02
CA GLY A 75 -7.08 -9.36 -15.87
C GLY A 75 -6.87 -8.01 -15.19
N PHE A 76 -7.16 -7.87 -13.89
CA PHE A 76 -6.87 -6.66 -13.13
C PHE A 76 -5.53 -6.76 -12.37
N PHE A 77 -4.65 -5.77 -12.57
CA PHE A 77 -3.39 -5.69 -11.84
C PHE A 77 -3.65 -5.51 -10.32
N SER A 78 -2.98 -6.21 -9.41
CA SER A 78 -1.73 -6.98 -9.55
C SER A 78 -1.86 -8.51 -9.62
N ASN A 79 -3.09 -9.05 -9.65
CA ASN A 79 -3.36 -10.49 -9.44
C ASN A 79 -2.90 -11.08 -8.08
N SER A 80 -2.58 -10.22 -7.10
CA SER A 80 -2.35 -10.59 -5.69
C SER A 80 -3.47 -10.04 -4.80
N GLY A 81 -3.39 -10.28 -3.49
CA GLY A 81 -4.37 -9.79 -2.53
C GLY A 81 -5.62 -10.68 -2.42
N ASN A 82 -5.50 -11.97 -2.71
CA ASN A 82 -6.59 -12.90 -2.44
C ASN A 82 -6.97 -12.92 -0.95
N LEU A 83 -8.19 -13.36 -0.65
CA LEU A 83 -8.69 -13.47 0.73
C LEU A 83 -7.77 -14.33 1.61
N ASP A 84 -7.17 -15.37 1.02
CA ASP A 84 -6.31 -16.32 1.73
C ASP A 84 -4.84 -15.85 1.87
N GLU A 85 -4.46 -14.73 1.23
CA GLU A 85 -3.13 -14.14 1.37
C GLU A 85 -3.02 -13.37 2.69
N ALA A 86 -2.85 -14.11 3.78
CA ALA A 86 -2.89 -13.60 5.15
C ALA A 86 -1.51 -13.33 5.79
N GLY A 87 -0.45 -13.21 4.99
CA GLY A 87 0.93 -13.14 5.47
C GLY A 87 1.51 -14.52 5.84
N ILE A 88 2.82 -14.56 6.12
CA ILE A 88 3.60 -15.79 6.33
C ILE A 88 4.33 -15.79 7.67
N GLY A 89 4.71 -16.97 8.16
CA GLY A 89 5.53 -17.12 9.36
C GLY A 89 4.97 -16.35 10.56
N LYS A 90 5.75 -15.40 11.10
CA LYS A 90 5.30 -14.57 12.24
C LYS A 90 4.23 -13.56 11.83
N GLY A 91 4.22 -13.13 10.57
CA GLY A 91 3.25 -12.19 10.02
C GLY A 91 1.94 -12.83 9.57
N LYS A 92 1.73 -14.13 9.81
CA LYS A 92 0.44 -14.77 9.56
C LYS A 92 -0.66 -14.06 10.36
N ASN A 93 -1.75 -13.71 9.68
CA ASN A 93 -2.86 -12.88 10.14
C ASN A 93 -2.53 -11.38 10.36
N TYR A 94 -1.37 -10.91 9.88
CA TYR A 94 -0.98 -9.49 9.87
C TYR A 94 -1.04 -8.86 8.47
N SER A 95 -1.49 -9.61 7.46
CA SER A 95 -1.92 -9.06 6.18
C SER A 95 -3.40 -9.38 5.97
N LEU A 96 -4.22 -8.35 5.80
CA LEU A 96 -5.66 -8.44 5.58
C LEU A 96 -5.98 -7.87 4.20
N ASN A 97 -6.65 -8.68 3.40
CA ASN A 97 -7.06 -8.32 2.06
C ASN A 97 -8.57 -8.36 1.94
N VAL A 98 -9.15 -7.32 1.35
CA VAL A 98 -10.59 -7.17 1.11
C VAL A 98 -10.79 -6.99 -0.40
N PRO A 99 -10.81 -8.09 -1.16
CA PRO A 99 -11.06 -8.05 -2.60
C PRO A 99 -12.52 -7.66 -2.88
N TYR A 100 -12.75 -6.82 -3.89
CA TYR A 100 -14.09 -6.48 -4.37
C TYR A 100 -14.17 -6.46 -5.91
N GLN A 101 -15.37 -6.57 -6.45
CA GLN A 101 -15.63 -6.44 -7.89
C GLN A 101 -15.82 -4.96 -8.28
N GLY A 102 -15.59 -4.65 -9.56
CA GLY A 102 -15.82 -3.31 -10.12
C GLY A 102 -17.29 -2.89 -10.02
N GLY A 103 -17.52 -1.58 -9.94
CA GLY A 103 -18.87 -1.00 -9.92
C GLY A 103 -19.50 -0.89 -8.53
N ILE A 104 -18.75 -1.07 -7.43
CA ILE A 104 -19.26 -0.81 -6.08
C ILE A 104 -19.56 0.69 -5.88
N SER A 105 -20.63 0.99 -5.15
CA SER A 105 -21.00 2.36 -4.77
C SER A 105 -20.24 2.82 -3.51
N ASP A 106 -20.22 4.13 -3.27
CA ASP A 106 -19.70 4.71 -2.03
C ASP A 106 -20.38 4.13 -0.79
N GLU A 107 -21.69 3.89 -0.85
CA GLU A 107 -22.45 3.27 0.24
C GLU A 107 -21.94 1.85 0.53
N THR A 108 -21.73 1.05 -0.52
CA THR A 108 -21.22 -0.32 -0.41
C THR A 108 -19.81 -0.34 0.15
N PHE A 109 -18.94 0.54 -0.37
CA PHE A 109 -17.56 0.66 0.07
C PHE A 109 -17.47 1.12 1.53
N THR A 110 -18.29 2.11 1.92
CA THR A 110 -18.36 2.61 3.30
C THR A 110 -18.82 1.51 4.26
N LYS A 111 -19.82 0.72 3.87
CA LYS A 111 -20.29 -0.42 4.64
C LYS A 111 -19.18 -1.45 4.84
N LEU A 112 -18.44 -1.81 3.78
CA LEU A 112 -17.29 -2.71 3.88
C LEU A 112 -16.22 -2.18 4.85
N CYS A 113 -15.86 -0.90 4.72
CA CYS A 113 -14.90 -0.26 5.63
C CYS A 113 -15.35 -0.36 7.08
N SER A 114 -16.62 -0.06 7.37
CA SER A 114 -17.17 -0.09 8.72
C SER A 114 -17.23 -1.49 9.37
N GLN A 115 -17.22 -2.55 8.55
CA GLN A 115 -17.22 -3.94 9.04
C GLN A 115 -15.82 -4.43 9.42
N VAL A 116 -14.78 -3.86 8.81
CA VAL A 116 -13.40 -4.32 8.96
C VAL A 116 -12.59 -3.39 9.87
N LEU A 117 -12.82 -2.07 9.78
CA LEU A 117 -12.11 -1.09 10.59
C LEU A 117 -12.67 -1.08 12.03
N PRO A 118 -11.79 -0.96 13.04
CA PRO A 118 -12.22 -0.84 14.43
C PRO A 118 -13.05 0.45 14.62
N LYS A 119 -14.00 0.38 15.56
CA LYS A 119 -14.78 1.54 16.01
C LYS A 119 -13.96 2.43 16.95
#